data_AF-A0A849RSA8-F1
#
_entry.id   AF-A0A849RSA8-F1
#
_cell.length_a   1.000
_cell.length_b   1.000
_cell.length_c   1.000
_cell.angle_alpha   90.00
_cell.angle_beta   90.00
_cell.angle_gamma   90.00
#
_symmetry.space_group_name_H-M   'P 1'
#
loop_
_entity.id
_entity.type
_entity.pdbx_description
1 polymer ?
#
loop_
_entity_poly.entity_id
_entity_poly.type
_entity_poly.pdbx_seq_one_letter_code
_entity_poly.pdbx_strand_id
1 'polypeptide(L)' 'MPTAKKQALEMVKKLPDKATWDDIMYGVYVRKKIEAGIHAADEGRVVSHEDVKKRFIKK' A
#
# COMPACT_ATOMS: atom_id res chain seq x y z
N MET A 1 -2.77 -16.08 -5.45
CA MET A 1 -1.80 -15.19 -4.79
C MET A 1 -1.08 -15.95 -3.67
N PRO A 2 0.21 -15.67 -3.39
CA PRO A 2 0.89 -16.22 -2.21
C PRO A 2 0.16 -15.81 -0.92
N THR A 3 0.27 -16.61 0.14
CA THR A 3 -0.37 -16.30 1.43
C THR A 3 0.24 -15.06 2.08
N ALA A 4 -0.52 -14.38 2.94
CA ALA A 4 -0.03 -13.23 3.71
C ALA A 4 1.28 -13.55 4.45
N LYS A 5 1.40 -14.77 5.02
CA LYS A 5 2.63 -15.26 5.66
C LYS A 5 3.82 -15.31 4.69
N LYS A 6 3.64 -15.87 3.49
CA LYS A 6 4.71 -15.95 2.48
C LYS A 6 5.11 -14.55 2.01
N GLN A 7 4.15 -13.65 1.78
CA GLN A 7 4.42 -12.28 1.37
C GLN A 7 5.17 -11.49 2.43
N ALA A 8 4.80 -11.61 3.70
CA ALA A 8 5.50 -10.98 4.81
C ALA A 8 6.94 -11.48 4.92
N LEU A 9 7.16 -12.80 4.78
CA LEU A 9 8.50 -13.37 4.82
C LEU A 9 9.38 -12.84 3.67
N GLU A 10 8.86 -12.80 2.44
CA GLU A 10 9.59 -12.27 1.29
C GLU A 10 9.86 -10.76 1.39
N MET A 11 8.98 -10.02 2.06
CA MET A 11 9.21 -8.61 2.36
C MET A 11 10.36 -8.43 3.35
N VAL A 12 10.32 -9.16 4.47
CA VAL A 12 11.35 -9.08 5.52
C VAL A 12 12.73 -9.52 4.99
N LYS A 13 12.79 -10.56 4.15
CA LYS A 13 14.04 -11.01 3.50
C LYS A 13 14.74 -9.95 2.64
N LYS A 14 14.01 -8.93 2.17
CA LYS A 14 14.55 -7.85 1.34
C LYS A 14 15.00 -6.64 2.14
N LEU A 15 14.67 -6.60 3.43
CA LEU A 15 15.10 -5.53 4.31
C LEU A 15 16.58 -5.70 4.66
N PRO A 16 17.32 -4.59 4.87
CA PRO A 16 18.69 -4.67 5.36
C PRO A 16 18.71 -5.19 6.80
N ASP A 17 19.81 -5.80 7.24
CA ASP A 17 19.95 -6.34 8.62
C ASP A 17 19.76 -5.28 9.71
N LYS A 18 20.02 -4.00 9.39
CA LYS A 18 19.81 -2.85 10.28
C LYS A 18 18.37 -2.33 10.31
N ALA A 19 17.45 -2.97 9.60
CA ALA A 19 16.06 -2.57 9.56
C ALA A 19 15.43 -2.64 10.95
N THR A 20 14.60 -1.67 11.24
CA THR A 20 13.89 -1.51 12.51
C THR A 20 12.49 -2.14 12.43
N TRP A 21 11.83 -2.23 13.58
CA TRP A 21 10.42 -2.61 13.61
C TRP A 21 9.54 -1.63 12.83
N ASP A 22 9.90 -0.34 12.79
CA ASP A 22 9.18 0.67 12.01
C ASP A 22 9.27 0.41 10.51
N ASP A 23 10.43 -0.02 10.01
CA ASP A 23 10.62 -0.40 8.60
C ASP A 23 9.75 -1.61 8.21
N ILE A 24 9.70 -2.62 9.10
CA ILE A 24 8.86 -3.81 8.90
C ILE A 24 7.38 -3.40 8.88
N MET A 25 6.93 -2.61 9.85
CA MET A 25 5.55 -2.13 9.93
C MET A 25 5.18 -1.27 8.72
N TYR A 26 6.08 -0.40 8.28
CA TYR A 26 5.91 0.42 7.09
C TYR A 26 5.69 -0.46 5.85
N GLY A 27 6.52 -1.48 5.66
CA GLY A 27 6.36 -2.44 4.56
C GLY A 27 4.99 -3.12 4.56
N VAL A 28 4.52 -3.59 5.72
CA VAL A 28 3.17 -4.18 5.86
C VAL A 28 2.09 -3.16 5.52
N TYR A 29 2.20 -1.94 6.04
CA TYR A 29 1.22 -0.87 5.83
C TYR A 29 1.09 -0.50 4.35
N VAL A 30 2.21 -0.26 3.67
CA VAL A 30 2.25 0.08 2.24
C VAL A 30 1.61 -1.03 1.43
N ARG A 31 1.96 -2.29 1.70
CA ARG A 31 1.40 -3.43 0.98
C ARG A 31 -0.12 -3.52 1.14
N LYS A 32 -0.63 -3.39 2.37
CA LYS A 32 -2.07 -3.37 2.66
C LYS A 32 -2.78 -2.23 1.94
N LYS A 33 -2.18 -1.03 1.91
CA LYS A 33 -2.73 0.13 1.21
C LYS A 33 -2.82 -0.09 -0.30
N ILE A 34 -1.80 -0.68 -0.91
CA ILE A 34 -1.79 -0.99 -2.35
C ILE A 34 -2.86 -2.03 -2.68
N GLU A 35 -2.93 -3.13 -1.93
CA GLU A 35 -3.93 -4.18 -2.17
C GLU A 35 -5.36 -3.64 -2.01
N ALA A 36 -5.61 -2.81 -1.00
CA ALA A 36 -6.90 -2.14 -0.83
C ALA A 36 -7.21 -1.16 -1.97
N GLY A 37 -6.21 -0.46 -2.49
CA GLY A 37 -6.34 0.46 -3.63
C GLY A 37 -6.69 -0.25 -4.93
N ILE A 38 -6.02 -1.38 -5.20
CA ILE A 38 -6.32 -2.24 -6.36
C ILE A 38 -7.76 -2.74 -6.28
N HIS A 39 -8.16 -3.31 -5.14
CA HIS A 39 -9.53 -3.79 -4.95
C HIS A 39 -10.57 -2.68 -5.11
N ALA A 40 -10.30 -1.48 -4.58
CA ALA A 40 -11.18 -0.33 -4.77
C ALA A 40 -11.30 0.07 -6.24
N ALA A 41 -10.20 0.01 -7.00
CA ALA A 41 -10.20 0.30 -8.43
C ALA A 41 -11.01 -0.74 -9.23
N ASP A 42 -10.82 -2.02 -8.91
CA ASP A 42 -11.55 -3.13 -9.54
C ASP A 42 -13.06 -3.03 -9.28
N GLU A 43 -13.46 -2.55 -8.09
CA GLU A 43 -14.86 -2.26 -7.73
C GLU A 43 -15.40 -0.94 -8.30
N GLY A 44 -14.60 -0.19 -9.06
CA GLY A 44 -14.99 1.12 -9.58
C GLY A 44 -15.10 2.22 -8.52
N ARG A 45 -14.59 2.00 -7.30
CA ARG A 45 -14.49 3.01 -6.23
C ARG A 45 -13.31 3.96 -6.47
N VAL A 46 -13.33 4.59 -7.65
CA VAL A 46 -12.34 5.56 -8.11
C VAL A 46 -12.94 6.98 -8.13
N VAL A 47 -12.07 7.99 -8.21
CA VAL A 47 -12.46 9.39 -8.38
C VAL A 47 -11.76 9.93 -9.63
N SER A 48 -12.45 10.77 -10.40
CA SER A 48 -11.88 11.34 -11.62
C SER A 48 -10.72 12.29 -11.28
N HIS A 49 -9.77 12.43 -12.21
CA HIS A 49 -8.65 13.37 -12.06
C HIS A 49 -9.12 14.81 -11.81
N GLU A 50 -10.18 15.23 -12.49
CA GLU A 50 -10.75 16.57 -12.35
C GLU A 50 -11.39 16.79 -10.96
N ASP A 51 -12.04 15.77 -10.40
CA ASP A 51 -12.58 15.85 -9.03
C ASP A 51 -11.48 15.84 -7.97
N VAL A 52 -10.38 15.11 -8.21
CA VAL A 52 -9.18 15.17 -7.36
C VAL A 52 -8.59 16.58 -7.36
N LYS A 53 -8.36 17.19 -8.53
CA LYS A 53 -7.86 18.57 -8.62
C LYS A 53 -8.72 19.54 -7.80
N LYS A 54 -10.05 19.49 -7.94
CA LYS A 54 -10.97 20.35 -7.17
C LYS A 54 -10.83 20.19 -5.65
N ARG A 55 -10.53 18.99 -5.15
CA ARG A 55 -10.31 18.72 -3.72
C ARG A 55 -9.01 19.32 -3.19
N PHE A 56 -7.95 19.35 -4.00
CA PHE A 56 -6.62 19.80 -3.58
C PHE A 56 -6.32 21.27 -3.90
N ILE A 57 -7.07 21.92 -4.80
CA ILE A 57 -6.91 23.35 -5.15
C ILE A 57 -7.38 24.31 -4.03
N LYS A 58 -8.18 23.83 -3.07
CA LYS A 58 -8.70 24.66 -1.95
C LYS A 58 -7.79 24.70 -0.71
N LYS A 59 -6.50 24.39 -0.85
CA LYS A 59 -5.53 24.47 0.25
C LYS A 59 -4.44 25.49 -0.04
#